data_AF-A0A7C5Y2W4-F1
#
_entry.id   AF-A0A7C5Y2W4-F1
#
_cell.length_a   1.000
_cell.length_b   1.000
_cell.length_c   1.000
_cell.angle_alpha   90.00
_cell.angle_beta   90.00
_cell.angle_gamma   90.00
#
_symmetry.space_group_name_H-M   'P 1'
#
loop_
_entity.id
_entity.type
_entity.pdbx_description
1 polymer ?
#
loop_
_entity_poly.entity_id
_entity_poly.type
_entity_poly.pdbx_seq_one_letter_code
_entity_poly.pdbx_strand_id
1 'polypeptide(L)' 'MSVDDKLMSMMEAIKKFVNDGDTIYMAGFTHLIPFSAGHEIIRQRKRNLTLCRLTPDIIFDQMIA' A
#
# COMPACT_ATOMS: atom_id res chain seq x y z
N MET A 1 -14.73 -7.37 26.27
CA MET A 1 -13.68 -7.57 25.25
C MET A 1 -13.09 -6.21 24.95
N SER A 2 -11.84 -5.95 25.33
CA SER A 2 -11.14 -4.77 24.86
C SER A 2 -10.99 -4.92 23.34
N VAL A 3 -11.47 -3.95 22.58
CA VAL A 3 -11.14 -3.86 21.17
C VAL A 3 -9.68 -3.45 21.12
N ASP A 4 -8.81 -4.30 20.59
CA ASP A 4 -7.41 -3.94 20.39
C ASP A 4 -7.34 -2.67 19.53
N ASP A 5 -6.50 -1.73 19.95
CA ASP A 5 -6.26 -0.51 19.19
C ASP A 5 -5.67 -0.87 17.82
N LYS A 6 -6.22 -0.25 16.77
CA LYS A 6 -5.82 -0.45 15.38
C LYS A 6 -4.89 0.65 14.89
N LEU A 7 -4.64 1.67 15.70
CA LEU A 7 -3.73 2.74 15.35
C LEU A 7 -2.30 2.21 15.28
N MET A 8 -1.65 2.42 14.13
CA MET A 8 -0.26 2.03 13.91
C MET A 8 0.39 2.93 12.88
N SER A 9 1.72 2.96 12.87
CA SER A 9 2.48 3.65 11.83
C SER A 9 2.32 2.97 10.47
N MET A 10 2.58 3.70 9.38
CA MET A 10 2.54 3.12 8.03
C MET A 10 3.54 1.97 7.88
N MET A 11 4.72 2.10 8.49
CA MET A 11 5.72 1.03 8.51
C MET A 11 5.16 -0.26 9.11
N GLU A 12 4.50 -0.17 10.27
CA GLU A 12 3.89 -1.33 10.92
C GLU A 12 2.75 -1.91 10.10
N ALA A 13 1.89 -1.06 9.53
CA ALA A 13 0.78 -1.50 8.69
C ALA A 13 1.26 -2.28 7.46
N ILE A 14 2.20 -1.73 6.68
CA ILE A 14 2.71 -2.40 5.48
C ILE A 14 3.48 -3.67 5.85
N LYS A 15 4.27 -3.64 6.91
CA LYS A 15 5.02 -4.82 7.36
C LYS A 15 4.09 -5.96 7.76
N LYS A 16 2.96 -5.64 8.42
CA LYS A 16 2.01 -6.61 8.96
C LYS A 16 1.04 -7.15 7.92
N PHE A 17 0.61 -6.33 6.96
CA PHE A 17 -0.54 -6.66 6.11
C PHE A 17 -0.23 -6.79 4.62
N VAL A 18 0.98 -6.43 4.16
CA VAL A 18 1.37 -6.59 2.76
C VAL A 18 2.51 -7.59 2.67
N ASN A 19 2.36 -8.61 1.86
CA ASN A 19 3.35 -9.65 1.61
C ASN A 19 3.69 -9.73 0.13
N ASP A 20 4.79 -10.40 -0.19
CA ASP A 20 5.14 -10.67 -1.58
C ASP A 20 4.10 -11.59 -2.21
N GLY A 21 3.72 -11.32 -3.45
CA GLY A 21 2.68 -12.09 -4.15
C GLY A 21 1.25 -11.58 -3.95
N ASP A 22 1.03 -10.63 -3.03
CA ASP A 22 -0.33 -10.15 -2.74
C ASP A 22 -0.95 -9.40 -3.91
N THR A 23 -2.28 -9.49 -4.00
CA THR A 23 -3.08 -8.62 -4.87
C THR A 23 -3.52 -7.41 -4.09
N ILE A 24 -3.14 -6.21 -4.54
CA ILE A 24 -3.39 -4.97 -3.80
C ILE A 24 -4.18 -3.96 -4.64
N TYR A 25 -5.04 -3.23 -3.94
CA TYR A 25 -5.76 -2.08 -4.47
C TYR A 25 -5.47 -0.86 -3.59
N MET A 26 -5.00 0.22 -4.20
CA MET A 26 -4.79 1.51 -3.52
C MET A 26 -5.92 2.44 -3.94
N ALA A 27 -6.83 2.76 -3.02
CA ALA A 27 -8.00 3.57 -3.32
C ALA A 27 -7.68 5.08 -3.31
N GLY A 28 -8.20 5.82 -4.29
CA GLY A 28 -8.05 7.28 -4.43
C GLY A 28 -8.41 7.74 -5.85
N PHE A 29 -8.90 8.98 -6.01
CA PHE A 29 -9.33 9.53 -7.31
C PHE A 29 -8.95 11.00 -7.43
N THR A 30 -7.82 11.31 -8.08
CA THR A 30 -7.21 12.66 -8.15
C THR A 30 -6.75 13.23 -6.78
N HIS A 31 -7.50 12.98 -5.72
CA HIS A 31 -7.24 13.31 -4.32
C HIS A 31 -7.22 12.02 -3.49
N LEU A 32 -6.68 12.11 -2.26
CA LEU A 32 -6.57 11.00 -1.31
C LEU A 32 -5.79 9.79 -1.83
N ILE A 33 -4.86 10.00 -2.77
CA ILE A 33 -3.93 8.95 -3.20
C ILE A 33 -3.05 8.56 -2.00
N PRO A 34 -2.98 7.28 -1.61
CA PRO A 34 -2.28 6.85 -0.41
C PRO A 34 -0.77 6.72 -0.67
N PHE A 35 -0.12 7.85 -1.02
CA PHE A 35 1.30 7.94 -1.32
C PHE A 35 2.17 7.34 -0.20
N SER A 36 1.84 7.62 1.05
CA SER A 36 2.57 7.08 2.21
C SER A 36 2.60 5.55 2.19
N ALA A 37 1.49 4.89 1.86
CA ALA A 37 1.44 3.44 1.75
C ALA A 37 2.26 2.92 0.57
N GLY A 38 2.12 3.55 -0.62
CA GLY A 38 2.86 3.13 -1.81
C GLY A 38 4.38 3.28 -1.66
N HIS A 39 4.83 4.43 -1.16
CA HIS A 39 6.25 4.67 -0.86
C HIS A 39 6.78 3.67 0.17
N GLU A 40 5.98 3.31 1.17
CA GLU A 40 6.39 2.36 2.18
C GLU A 40 6.48 0.92 1.62
N ILE A 41 5.59 0.53 0.72
CA ILE A 41 5.68 -0.74 -0.02
C ILE A 41 6.98 -0.80 -0.84
N ILE A 42 7.33 0.29 -1.53
CA ILE A 42 8.60 0.42 -2.28
C ILE A 42 9.79 0.30 -1.31
N ARG A 43 9.76 1.05 -0.19
CA ARG A 43 10.84 1.09 0.82
C ARG A 43 11.09 -0.27 1.45
N GLN A 44 10.03 -1.01 1.78
CA GLN A 44 10.13 -2.36 2.34
C GLN A 44 10.42 -3.43 1.28
N ARG A 45 10.54 -3.04 0.00
CA ARG A 45 10.85 -3.91 -1.13
C ARG A 45 9.88 -5.09 -1.26
N LYS A 46 8.58 -4.87 -1.10
CA LYS A 46 7.59 -5.91 -1.43
C LYS A 46 7.63 -6.19 -2.93
N ARG A 47 7.47 -7.46 -3.32
CA ARG A 47 7.68 -7.95 -4.69
C ARG A 47 6.54 -8.84 -5.17
N ASN A 48 6.51 -9.07 -6.48
CA ASN A 48 5.56 -9.98 -7.14
C ASN A 48 4.09 -9.62 -6.87
N LEU A 49 3.79 -8.34 -6.65
CA LEU A 49 2.44 -7.88 -6.35
C LEU A 49 1.59 -7.85 -7.61
N THR A 50 0.31 -8.20 -7.48
CA THR A 50 -0.70 -7.94 -8.51
C THR A 50 -1.39 -6.62 -8.19
N LEU A 51 -1.26 -5.62 -9.08
CA LEU A 51 -1.82 -4.28 -8.85
C LEU A 51 -3.18 -4.15 -9.52
N CYS A 52 -4.24 -4.00 -8.73
CA CYS A 52 -5.57 -3.65 -9.23
C CYS A 52 -5.60 -2.16 -9.57
N ARG A 53 -5.21 -1.79 -10.80
CA ARG A 53 -5.12 -0.38 -11.22
C ARG A 53 -6.49 0.22 -11.54
N LEU A 54 -6.79 1.36 -10.92
CA LEU A 54 -7.84 2.29 -11.32
C LEU A 54 -7.20 3.67 -11.55
N THR A 55 -7.75 4.73 -10.97
CA THR A 55 -7.31 6.13 -11.14
C THR A 55 -6.05 6.60 -10.41
N PRO A 56 -5.49 5.93 -9.38
CA PRO A 56 -4.23 6.36 -8.78
C PRO A 56 -3.05 5.79 -9.58
N ASP A 57 -2.92 6.23 -10.83
CA ASP A 57 -1.90 5.77 -11.77
C ASP A 57 -0.48 6.14 -11.34
N ILE A 58 -0.25 7.38 -10.91
CA ILE A 58 1.08 7.90 -10.59
C ILE A 58 1.81 7.13 -9.47
N ILE A 59 1.08 6.58 -8.49
CA ILE A 59 1.72 5.78 -7.44
C ILE A 59 2.03 4.37 -7.95
N PHE A 60 1.17 3.80 -8.78
CA PHE A 60 1.47 2.52 -9.42
C PHE A 60 2.63 2.64 -10.40
N ASP A 61 2.75 3.75 -11.12
CA ASP A 61 3.90 4.04 -11.99
C ASP A 61 5.22 4.04 -11.21
N GLN A 62 5.24 4.57 -9.98
CA GLN A 62 6.42 4.50 -9.12
C GLN A 62 6.70 3.09 -8.57
N MET A 63 5.66 2.27 -8.39
CA MET A 63 5.80 0.92 -7.84
C MET A 63 6.28 -0.11 -8.87
N ILE A 64 6.04 0.15 -10.16
CA ILE A 64 6.50 -0.71 -11.27
C ILE A 64 7.87 -0.31 -11.83
N ALA A 65 8.36 0.89 -11.54
CA ALA A 65 9.67 1.39 -11.97
C ALA A 65 10.82 0.61 -11.32
#